data_AF-A0A497A230-F1
#
_entry.id   AF-A0A497A230-F1
#
_cell.length_a   1.000
_cell.length_b   1.000
_cell.length_c   1.000
_cell.angle_alpha   90.00
_cell.angle_beta   90.00
_cell.angle_gamma   90.00
#
_symmetry.space_group_name_H-M   'P 1'
#
loop_
_entity.id
_entity.type
_entity.pdbx_description
1 polymer ?
#
loop_
_entity_poly.entity_id
_entity_poly.type
_entity_poly.pdbx_seq_one_letter_code
_entity_poly.pdbx_strand_id
1 'polypeptide(L)'
;MTKFGIIVVQFGRKGTLDLAACARIGYLTRYAPGTRENGGVYTHVATWAMLVKCPLRREDAAYRMYRKVCPIYRGLAPERYQARPYITSGNVAGPDSACFGRGSWTWYTGSAAWMLKVVIEGICFVARRLHRRAAVCSRHQSVNLFSPVIEPSQLVRW
;
A
#
# COMPACT_ATOMS: atom_id res chain seq x y z
N MET A 1 -10.71 -14.86 22.40
CA MET A 1 -11.07 -13.45 22.17
C MET A 1 -10.06 -12.82 21.21
N THR A 2 -10.37 -12.82 19.91
CA THR A 2 -9.45 -12.42 18.84
C THR A 2 -9.48 -10.90 18.69
N LYS A 3 -8.54 -10.19 19.31
CA LYS A 3 -8.36 -8.75 19.09
C LYS A 3 -7.57 -8.54 17.80
N PHE A 4 -8.28 -8.37 16.68
CA PHE A 4 -7.70 -7.79 15.46
C PHE A 4 -7.65 -6.27 15.60
N GLY A 5 -6.67 -5.77 16.36
CA GLY A 5 -6.33 -4.35 16.42
C GLY A 5 -5.12 -4.09 15.52
N ILE A 6 -5.32 -3.40 14.41
CA ILE A 6 -4.20 -2.87 13.62
C ILE A 6 -3.74 -1.61 14.32
N ILE A 7 -2.61 -1.70 15.01
CA ILE A 7 -1.95 -0.54 15.59
C ILE A 7 -0.74 -0.22 14.72
N VAL A 8 -0.84 0.82 13.89
CA VAL A 8 0.34 1.47 13.33
C VAL A 8 0.85 2.39 14.42
N VAL A 9 1.74 1.89 15.30
CA VAL A 9 2.45 2.78 16.23
C VAL A 9 3.66 3.34 15.50
N GLN A 10 3.58 4.61 15.13
CA GLN A 10 4.74 5.37 14.73
C GLN A 10 5.24 6.09 15.97
N PHE A 11 6.28 5.54 16.61
CA PHE A 11 6.95 6.24 17.70
C PHE A 11 7.80 7.38 17.13
N GLY A 12 7.71 8.56 17.76
CA GLY A 12 8.37 9.77 17.32
C GLY A 12 9.88 9.61 17.17
N ARG A 13 10.44 10.37 16.22
CA ARG A 13 11.79 10.27 15.62
C ARG A 13 13.00 10.28 16.56
N LYS A 14 12.85 10.49 17.86
CA LYS A 14 13.96 10.55 18.84
C LYS A 14 13.43 10.20 20.22
N GLY A 15 13.73 9.01 20.70
CA GLY A 15 13.41 8.63 22.07
C GLY A 15 13.44 7.12 22.23
N THR A 16 14.44 6.62 22.95
CA THR A 16 14.40 5.30 23.56
C THR A 16 13.06 5.19 24.30
N LEU A 17 12.23 4.22 23.94
CA LEU A 17 11.01 3.97 24.70
C LEU A 17 11.40 3.63 26.13
N ASP A 18 10.81 4.34 27.09
CA ASP A 18 10.97 4.00 28.51
C ASP A 18 10.54 2.53 28.71
N LEU A 19 11.26 1.82 29.58
CA LEU A 19 11.03 0.41 29.91
C LEU A 19 9.59 0.18 30.36
N ALA A 20 8.98 1.14 31.06
CA ALA A 20 7.57 1.10 31.44
C ALA A 20 6.62 1.12 30.22
N ALA A 21 6.91 1.92 29.19
CA ALA A 21 6.15 1.95 27.95
C ALA A 21 6.31 0.66 27.14
N CYS A 22 7.53 0.11 27.10
CA CYS A 22 7.82 -1.17 26.47
C CYS A 22 7.03 -2.32 27.13
N ALA A 23 6.99 -2.37 28.46
CA ALA A 23 6.23 -3.38 29.20
C ALA A 23 4.72 -3.28 28.94
N ARG A 24 4.17 -2.06 28.85
CA ARG A 24 2.74 -1.83 28.61
C ARG A 24 2.29 -2.15 27.19
N ILE A 25 3.09 -1.79 26.18
CA ILE A 25 2.72 -1.92 24.75
C ILE A 25 3.07 -3.32 24.21
N GLY A 26 4.07 -3.97 24.81
CA GLY A 26 4.45 -5.34 24.48
C GLY A 26 5.40 -5.45 23.31
N TYR A 27 5.41 -6.62 22.67
CA TYR A 27 6.45 -7.06 21.71
C TYR A 27 6.69 -6.08 20.55
N LEU A 28 5.68 -5.31 20.17
CA LEU A 28 5.77 -4.28 19.13
C LEU A 28 6.95 -3.32 19.34
N THR A 29 7.20 -2.95 20.61
CA THR A 29 8.27 -2.01 20.99
C THR A 29 9.68 -2.58 20.84
N ARG A 30 9.80 -3.90 20.65
CA ARG A 30 11.09 -4.59 20.51
C ARG A 30 11.60 -4.61 19.07
N TYR A 31 10.76 -4.29 18.08
CA TYR A 31 11.23 -4.15 16.71
C TYR A 31 12.03 -2.87 16.55
N ALA A 32 13.09 -2.93 15.73
CA ALA A 32 13.82 -1.75 15.32
C ALA A 32 12.88 -0.73 14.64
N PRO A 33 13.14 0.59 14.76
CA PRO A 33 12.35 1.61 14.09
C PRO A 33 12.22 1.36 12.58
N GLY A 34 11.03 1.64 12.03
CA GLY A 34 10.71 1.45 10.61
C GLY A 34 10.63 -0.02 10.16
N THR A 35 10.63 -0.97 11.09
CA THR A 35 10.69 -2.40 10.79
C THR A 35 9.42 -3.11 11.26
N ARG A 36 8.89 -4.01 10.42
CA ARG A 36 7.71 -4.82 10.71
C ARG A 36 6.51 -3.97 11.16
N GLU A 37 5.90 -4.28 12.28
CA GLU A 37 4.76 -3.55 12.83
C GLU A 37 5.18 -2.21 13.48
N ASN A 38 6.46 -2.02 13.82
CA ASN A 38 6.99 -0.78 14.39
C ASN A 38 7.44 0.19 13.28
N GLY A 39 6.46 0.79 12.60
CA GLY A 39 6.70 1.80 11.57
C GLY A 39 7.10 1.24 10.20
N GLY A 40 7.12 -0.07 10.02
CA GLY A 40 7.20 -0.69 8.69
C GLY A 40 5.87 -0.60 7.94
N VAL A 41 5.92 -0.64 6.62
CA VAL A 41 4.73 -0.69 5.76
C VAL A 41 4.25 -2.13 5.69
N TYR A 42 3.16 -2.43 6.36
CA TYR A 42 2.49 -3.73 6.26
C TYR A 42 1.51 -3.72 5.08
N THR A 43 1.89 -4.39 3.99
CA THR A 43 1.18 -4.30 2.70
C THR A 43 -0.27 -4.73 2.81
N HIS A 44 -0.54 -5.79 3.58
CA HIS A 44 -1.90 -6.27 3.83
C HIS A 44 -2.81 -5.16 4.32
N VAL A 45 -2.41 -4.40 5.33
CA VAL A 45 -3.22 -3.29 5.86
C VAL A 45 -3.31 -2.13 4.87
N ALA A 46 -2.23 -1.85 4.13
CA ALA A 46 -2.25 -0.82 3.11
C ALA A 46 -3.33 -1.08 2.04
N THR A 47 -3.60 -2.34 1.70
CA THR A 47 -4.66 -2.69 0.74
C THR A 47 -6.06 -2.35 1.24
N TRP A 48 -6.32 -2.43 2.55
CA TRP A 48 -7.63 -2.07 3.12
C TRP A 48 -7.84 -0.55 3.01
N ALA A 49 -6.80 0.22 3.30
CA ALA A 49 -6.82 1.66 3.13
C ALA A 49 -7.07 2.05 1.65
N MET A 50 -6.55 1.28 0.69
CA MET A 50 -6.86 1.45 -0.75
C MET A 50 -8.32 1.16 -1.06
N LEU A 51 -8.85 0.02 -0.60
CA LEU A 51 -10.26 -0.36 -0.83
C LEU A 51 -11.24 0.65 -0.26
N VAL A 52 -10.96 1.26 0.89
CA VAL A 52 -11.83 2.28 1.51
C VAL A 52 -11.91 3.56 0.66
N LYS A 53 -10.90 3.87 -0.17
CA LYS A 53 -10.95 5.06 -1.04
C LYS A 53 -11.95 4.92 -2.19
N CYS A 54 -12.25 3.69 -2.61
CA CYS A 54 -13.17 3.40 -3.71
C CYS A 54 -14.62 3.86 -3.45
N PRO A 55 -15.30 3.49 -2.34
CA PRO A 55 -16.65 3.99 -2.05
C PRO A 55 -16.68 5.51 -1.78
N LEU A 56 -15.56 6.11 -1.39
CA LEU A 56 -15.43 7.56 -1.17
C LEU A 56 -15.20 8.36 -2.46
N ARG A 57 -15.24 7.72 -3.65
CA ARG A 57 -14.95 8.35 -4.95
C ARG A 57 -13.58 9.05 -4.99
N ARG A 58 -12.59 8.40 -4.40
CA ARG A 58 -11.19 8.84 -4.38
C ARG A 58 -10.33 7.82 -5.11
N GLU A 59 -10.74 7.42 -6.31
CA GLU A 59 -10.10 6.37 -7.09
C GLU A 59 -8.63 6.71 -7.40
N ASP A 60 -8.33 7.96 -7.74
CA ASP A 60 -6.95 8.41 -7.98
C ASP A 60 -6.07 8.25 -6.74
N ALA A 61 -6.60 8.51 -5.55
CA ALA A 61 -5.86 8.31 -4.31
C ALA A 61 -5.61 6.82 -4.05
N ALA A 62 -6.60 5.96 -4.33
CA ALA A 62 -6.45 4.51 -4.26
C ALA A 62 -5.34 4.03 -5.21
N TYR A 63 -5.35 4.51 -6.45
CA TYR A 63 -4.37 4.15 -7.46
C TYR A 63 -2.96 4.65 -7.12
N ARG A 64 -2.82 5.89 -6.63
CA ARG A 64 -1.54 6.41 -6.13
C ARG A 64 -0.97 5.55 -5.00
N MET A 65 -1.81 5.08 -4.08
CA MET A 65 -1.40 4.15 -3.03
C MET A 65 -0.98 2.79 -3.60
N TYR A 66 -1.76 2.23 -4.53
CA TYR A 66 -1.44 0.98 -5.22
C TYR A 66 -0.07 1.03 -5.90
N ARG A 67 0.25 2.12 -6.64
CA ARG A 67 1.57 2.25 -7.28
C ARG A 67 2.73 2.21 -6.28
N LYS A 68 2.55 2.75 -5.07
CA LYS A 68 3.60 2.79 -4.04
C LYS A 68 3.95 1.41 -3.48
N VAL A 69 3.01 0.46 -3.50
CA VAL A 69 3.17 -0.89 -2.94
C VAL A 69 3.31 -1.98 -4.00
N CYS A 70 2.88 -1.72 -5.23
CA CYS A 70 2.87 -2.71 -6.30
C CYS A 70 4.31 -3.11 -6.66
N PRO A 71 4.61 -4.43 -6.69
CA PRO A 71 5.98 -4.93 -6.83
C PRO A 71 6.62 -4.56 -8.17
N ILE A 72 5.82 -4.36 -9.22
CA ILE A 72 6.29 -3.95 -10.55
C ILE A 72 6.91 -2.56 -10.48
N TYR A 73 6.20 -1.58 -9.90
CA TYR A 73 6.71 -0.21 -9.78
C TYR A 73 7.87 -0.12 -8.78
N ARG A 74 7.83 -0.89 -7.69
CA ARG A 74 8.94 -0.95 -6.73
C ARG A 74 10.18 -1.61 -7.34
N GLY A 75 9.96 -2.59 -8.21
CA GLY A 75 10.99 -3.32 -8.96
C GLY A 75 11.81 -2.46 -9.91
N LEU A 76 11.32 -1.26 -10.27
CA LEU A 76 12.08 -0.29 -11.06
C LEU A 76 13.30 0.28 -10.32
N ALA A 77 13.37 0.12 -9.00
CA ALA A 77 14.53 0.48 -8.17
C ALA A 77 15.05 -0.77 -7.42
N PRO A 78 15.69 -1.73 -8.13
CA PRO A 78 16.06 -3.03 -7.55
C PRO A 78 17.03 -2.91 -6.37
N GLU A 79 18.00 -1.98 -6.42
CA GLU A 79 18.96 -1.71 -5.34
C GLU A 79 18.27 -1.33 -4.02
N ARG A 80 17.12 -0.67 -4.12
CA ARG A 80 16.32 -0.26 -2.96
C ARG A 80 15.32 -1.33 -2.54
N TYR A 81 14.63 -1.93 -3.49
CA TYR A 81 13.56 -2.88 -3.18
C TYR A 81 14.10 -4.23 -2.70
N GLN A 82 15.21 -4.72 -3.26
CA GLN A 82 15.91 -5.95 -2.87
C GLN A 82 15.00 -7.18 -2.70
N ALA A 83 13.88 -7.20 -3.43
CA ALA A 83 12.88 -8.25 -3.42
C ALA A 83 12.41 -8.52 -4.85
N ARG A 84 11.76 -9.67 -5.06
CA ARG A 84 11.33 -10.09 -6.40
C ARG A 84 10.26 -9.13 -6.95
N PRO A 85 10.45 -8.54 -8.15
CA PRO A 85 9.58 -7.47 -8.68
C PRO A 85 8.24 -7.96 -9.24
N TYR A 86 7.99 -9.27 -9.22
CA TYR A 86 6.75 -9.90 -9.67
C TYR A 86 5.93 -10.51 -8.52
N ILE A 87 6.41 -10.40 -7.27
CA ILE A 87 5.74 -10.96 -6.10
C ILE A 87 5.45 -9.85 -5.09
N THR A 88 4.21 -9.78 -4.63
CA THR A 88 3.79 -8.86 -3.58
C THR A 88 4.53 -9.16 -2.29
N SER A 89 5.24 -8.17 -1.74
CA SER A 89 5.88 -8.26 -0.42
C SER A 89 4.85 -8.11 0.69
N GLY A 90 4.97 -8.90 1.77
CA GLY A 90 4.15 -8.72 2.97
C GLY A 90 4.50 -7.45 3.75
N ASN A 91 5.79 -7.12 3.79
CA ASN A 91 6.29 -5.93 4.46
C ASN A 91 7.31 -5.18 3.61
N VAL A 92 7.30 -3.86 3.72
CA VAL A 92 8.34 -2.97 3.19
C VAL A 92 8.89 -2.14 4.35
N ALA A 93 10.21 -2.03 4.45
CA ALA A 93 10.86 -1.20 5.47
C ALA A 93 10.42 0.26 5.34
N GLY A 94 9.99 0.84 6.46
CA GLY A 94 9.48 2.20 6.56
C GLY A 94 10.60 3.24 6.67
N PRO A 95 10.23 4.54 6.68
CA PRO A 95 11.17 5.66 6.57
C PRO A 95 12.24 5.72 7.67
N ASP A 96 11.94 5.22 8.86
CA ASP A 96 12.85 5.25 10.00
C ASP A 96 13.80 4.03 10.05
N SER A 97 13.71 3.12 9.08
CA SER A 97 14.60 1.96 8.95
C SER A 97 15.86 2.33 8.17
N ALA A 98 17.02 1.80 8.59
CA ALA A 98 18.27 1.87 7.82
C ALA A 98 18.12 1.25 6.41
N CYS A 99 17.20 0.31 6.24
CA CYS A 99 16.92 -0.39 4.98
C CYS A 99 15.68 0.17 4.26
N PHE A 100 15.39 1.48 4.38
CA PHE A 100 14.15 2.08 3.88
C PHE A 100 13.83 1.69 2.42
N GLY A 101 12.62 1.13 2.25
CA GLY A 101 12.09 0.70 0.95
C GLY A 101 12.38 -0.75 0.59
N ARG A 102 13.16 -1.48 1.39
CA ARG A 102 13.42 -2.92 1.20
C ARG A 102 12.16 -3.75 1.42
N GLY A 103 11.81 -4.57 0.42
CA GLY A 103 10.73 -5.55 0.49
C GLY A 103 11.16 -6.83 1.22
N SER A 104 10.24 -7.46 1.92
CA SER A 104 10.45 -8.71 2.64
C SER A 104 9.15 -9.52 2.76
N TRP A 105 9.25 -10.74 3.27
CA TRP A 105 8.09 -11.63 3.46
C TRP A 105 7.32 -11.86 2.14
N THR A 106 8.09 -12.18 1.09
CA THR A 106 7.55 -12.51 -0.24
C THR A 106 6.99 -13.93 -0.27
N TRP A 107 6.18 -14.23 -1.28
CA TRP A 107 5.49 -15.50 -1.52
C TRP A 107 4.34 -15.79 -0.55
N TYR A 108 4.68 -16.07 0.71
CA TYR A 108 3.71 -16.56 1.69
C TYR A 108 3.13 -15.40 2.50
N THR A 109 2.22 -14.64 1.90
CA THR A 109 1.54 -13.51 2.56
C THR A 109 0.11 -13.35 2.07
N GLY A 110 -0.82 -13.08 2.99
CA GLY A 110 -2.20 -12.69 2.67
C GLY A 110 -2.29 -11.39 1.87
N SER A 111 -1.22 -10.59 1.86
CA SER A 111 -1.13 -9.34 1.08
C SER A 111 -1.38 -9.56 -0.41
N ALA A 112 -0.98 -10.72 -0.97
CA ALA A 112 -1.20 -11.02 -2.38
C ALA A 112 -2.69 -11.14 -2.72
N ALA A 113 -3.46 -11.87 -1.91
CA ALA A 113 -4.91 -12.04 -2.09
C ALA A 113 -5.65 -10.69 -1.96
N TRP A 114 -5.26 -9.88 -0.98
CA TRP A 114 -5.86 -8.55 -0.81
C TRP A 114 -5.45 -7.56 -1.90
N MET A 115 -4.23 -7.64 -2.42
CA MET A 115 -3.80 -6.83 -3.56
C MET A 115 -4.64 -7.15 -4.81
N LEU A 116 -4.90 -8.44 -5.04
CA LEU A 116 -5.79 -8.88 -6.12
C LEU A 116 -7.20 -8.31 -5.92
N LYS A 117 -7.73 -8.36 -4.69
CA LYS A 117 -9.03 -7.75 -4.35
C LYS A 117 -9.07 -6.24 -4.63
N VAL A 118 -8.03 -5.49 -4.26
CA VAL A 118 -7.91 -4.05 -4.58
C VAL A 118 -7.98 -3.81 -6.08
N VAL A 119 -7.25 -4.59 -6.87
CA VAL A 119 -7.20 -4.42 -8.32
C VAL A 119 -8.56 -4.75 -8.94
N ILE A 120 -9.14 -5.89 -8.59
CA ILE A 120 -10.41 -6.34 -9.17
C ILE A 120 -11.57 -5.46 -8.70
N GLU A 121 -11.81 -5.36 -7.40
CA GLU A 121 -13.01 -4.72 -6.82
C GLU A 121 -12.86 -3.22 -6.60
N GLY A 122 -11.63 -2.73 -6.45
CA GLY A 122 -11.36 -1.31 -6.25
C GLY A 122 -11.12 -0.60 -7.58
N ILE A 123 -9.93 -0.81 -8.13
CA ILE A 123 -9.42 -0.04 -9.28
C ILE A 123 -10.24 -0.35 -10.54
N CYS A 124 -10.38 -1.62 -10.92
CA CYS A 124 -11.06 -2.01 -12.16
C CYS A 124 -12.59 -1.93 -12.06
N PHE A 125 -13.18 -2.31 -10.92
CA PHE A 125 -14.63 -2.37 -10.78
C PHE A 125 -15.29 -1.00 -10.61
N VAL A 126 -14.67 -0.05 -9.89
CA VAL A 126 -15.20 1.32 -9.83
C VAL A 126 -15.17 1.99 -11.20
N ALA A 127 -14.10 1.77 -11.98
CA ALA A 127 -14.03 2.24 -13.36
C ALA A 127 -15.25 1.76 -14.19
N ARG A 128 -15.66 0.49 -14.06
CA ARG A 128 -16.87 -0.03 -14.72
C ARG A 128 -18.17 0.61 -14.24
N ARG A 129 -18.30 0.95 -12.96
CA ARG A 129 -19.51 1.59 -12.41
C ARG A 129 -19.65 3.04 -12.87
N LEU A 130 -18.53 3.76 -12.96
CA LEU A 130 -18.49 5.11 -13.54
C LEU A 130 -18.81 5.08 -15.03
N HIS A 131 -18.25 4.13 -15.80
CA HIS A 131 -18.59 3.97 -17.22
C HIS A 131 -20.06 3.63 -17.46
N ARG A 132 -20.73 2.81 -16.62
CA ARG A 132 -22.17 2.55 -16.78
C ARG A 132 -23.08 3.74 -16.45
N ARG A 133 -22.67 4.63 -15.54
CA ARG A 133 -23.41 5.88 -15.27
C ARG A 133 -23.11 6.96 -16.31
N ALA A 134 -21.87 7.04 -16.80
CA ALA A 134 -21.51 7.92 -17.91
C ALA A 134 -22.14 7.46 -19.24
N ALA A 135 -22.33 6.16 -19.47
CA ALA A 135 -22.96 5.63 -20.68
C ALA A 135 -24.47 5.93 -20.81
N VAL A 136 -25.11 6.47 -19.76
CA VAL A 136 -26.47 7.06 -19.86
C VAL A 136 -26.43 8.47 -20.45
N CYS A 137 -25.25 9.11 -20.51
CA CYS A 137 -25.05 10.43 -21.08
C CYS A 137 -23.98 10.39 -22.19
N SER A 138 -24.43 10.53 -23.44
CA SER A 138 -23.66 10.66 -24.69
C SER A 138 -23.13 9.38 -25.36
N ARG A 139 -23.54 9.26 -26.63
CA ARG A 139 -23.08 8.28 -27.62
C ARG A 139 -21.58 8.47 -27.87
N HIS A 140 -20.90 7.35 -28.12
CA HIS A 140 -19.49 7.22 -28.53
C HIS A 140 -18.46 7.61 -27.47
N GLN A 141 -17.90 6.59 -26.80
CA GLN A 141 -16.45 6.35 -26.82
C GLN A 141 -16.13 4.97 -26.22
N SER A 142 -15.40 4.17 -27.01
CA SER A 142 -14.80 2.89 -26.64
C SER A 142 -13.96 3.03 -25.38
N VAL A 143 -14.10 2.07 -24.46
CA VAL A 143 -13.24 1.94 -23.28
C VAL A 143 -11.85 1.51 -23.74
N ASN A 144 -10.98 2.47 -24.03
CA ASN A 144 -9.56 2.19 -24.16
C ASN A 144 -9.01 1.94 -22.75
N LEU A 145 -8.61 0.70 -22.48
CA LEU A 145 -7.76 0.31 -21.34
C LEU A 145 -6.38 1.02 -21.32
N PHE A 146 -6.14 1.91 -22.29
CA PHE A 146 -4.87 2.60 -22.56
C PHE A 146 -5.03 4.10 -22.81
N SER A 147 -5.98 4.81 -22.17
CA SER A 147 -5.90 6.28 -22.16
C SER A 147 -4.94 6.74 -21.05
N PRO A 148 -3.82 7.41 -21.35
CA PRO A 148 -2.88 7.86 -20.34
C PRO A 148 -3.41 9.16 -19.72
N VAL A 149 -4.27 9.06 -18.71
CA VAL A 149 -4.60 10.23 -17.88
C VAL A 149 -3.54 10.41 -16.80
N ILE A 150 -2.25 10.47 -17.17
CA ILE A 150 -1.18 10.94 -16.28
C ILE A 150 -0.10 11.60 -17.14
N GLU A 151 -0.06 12.93 -17.11
CA GLU A 151 1.06 13.74 -17.60
C GLU A 151 2.37 13.31 -16.90
N PRO A 152 3.49 13.14 -17.62
CA PRO A 152 4.79 12.77 -17.05
C PRO A 152 5.27 13.69 -15.93
N SER A 153 4.77 14.93 -15.88
CA SER A 153 5.07 15.92 -14.84
C SER A 153 4.61 15.51 -13.42
N GLN A 154 3.72 14.51 -13.29
CA GLN A 154 3.27 13.99 -11.99
C GLN A 154 4.10 12.79 -11.48
N LEU A 155 5.17 12.40 -12.18
CA LEU A 155 5.98 11.23 -11.84
C LEU A 155 6.99 11.47 -10.71
N VAL A 156 7.29 12.72 -10.35
CA VAL A 156 8.35 13.02 -9.37
C VAL A 156 7.97 14.17 -8.45
N ARG A 157 7.07 13.94 -7.48
CA ARG A 157 7.07 14.67 -6.19
C ARG A 157 6.56 13.74 -5.09
N TRP A 158 7.33 13.71 -3.99
CA TRP A 158 7.10 12.88 -2.80
C TRP A 158 5.84 13.30 -2.04
#